data_AF-A0AB35UP06-F1
#
_entry.id   AF-A0AB35UP06-F1
#
_cell.length_a   1.000
_cell.length_b   1.000
_cell.length_c   1.000
_cell.angle_alpha   90.00
_cell.angle_beta   90.00
_cell.angle_gamma   90.00
#
_symmetry.space_group_name_H-M   'P 1'
#
loop_
_entity.id
_entity.type
_entity.pdbx_description
1 polymer ?
#
loop_
_entity_poly.entity_id
_entity_poly.type
_entity_poly.pdbx_seq_one_letter_code
_entity_poly.pdbx_strand_id
1 'polypeptide(L)'
;MKNLKNKKGFTLIELIVVIAILGILALFLVPQFQGYSQDAKNQVAQANARTLWTAAKAAQTKSEYDENIKDLSTLRAEAETKLGNSFTITNDNITLKSGTLEVIEVNYETNGVACKFDGKAFSGACNPSSK
;
A
#
# COMPACT_ATOMS: atom_id res chain seq x y z
N MET A 1 9.45 -60.84 32.84
CA MET A 1 8.66 -59.60 32.67
C MET A 1 8.74 -59.16 31.22
N LYS A 2 7.64 -59.18 30.46
CA LYS A 2 7.52 -58.51 29.16
C LYS A 2 6.06 -58.09 28.96
N ASN A 3 5.79 -56.82 29.25
CA ASN A 3 4.50 -56.18 29.01
C ASN A 3 4.21 -56.13 27.50
N LEU A 4 3.19 -56.84 27.03
CA LEU A 4 2.65 -56.66 25.68
C LEU A 4 1.96 -55.30 25.65
N LYS A 5 2.59 -54.33 24.99
CA LYS A 5 2.03 -52.99 24.80
C LYS A 5 0.75 -53.09 23.98
N ASN A 6 -0.39 -52.71 24.57
CA ASN A 6 -1.67 -52.52 23.90
C ASN A 6 -1.51 -51.52 22.73
N LYS A 7 -1.43 -52.03 21.50
CA LYS A 7 -1.53 -51.18 20.31
C LYS A 7 -2.99 -50.86 20.07
N LYS A 8 -3.46 -49.73 20.62
CA LYS A 8 -4.73 -49.12 20.22
C LYS A 8 -4.57 -48.62 18.78
N GLY A 9 -5.14 -49.34 17.82
CA GLY A 9 -5.23 -48.91 16.43
C GLY A 9 -6.28 -47.81 16.28
N PHE A 10 -6.00 -46.83 15.43
CA PHE A 10 -6.95 -45.79 15.04
C PHE A 10 -8.09 -46.45 14.25
N THR A 11 -9.34 -46.14 14.57
CA THR A 11 -10.47 -46.68 13.81
C THR A 11 -10.65 -45.93 12.50
N LEU A 12 -11.11 -46.61 11.44
CA LEU A 12 -11.40 -45.95 10.16
C LEU A 12 -12.47 -44.85 10.32
N ILE A 13 -13.42 -45.05 11.24
CA ILE A 13 -14.47 -44.06 11.51
C ILE A 13 -13.91 -42.79 12.15
N GLU A 14 -12.96 -42.89 13.08
CA GLU A 14 -12.28 -41.72 13.65
C GLU A 14 -11.56 -40.91 12.57
N LEU A 15 -10.95 -41.58 11.58
CA LEU A 15 -10.27 -40.89 10.48
C LEU A 15 -11.26 -40.18 9.56
N ILE A 16 -12.39 -40.82 9.23
CA ILE A 16 -13.43 -40.25 8.35
C ILE A 16 -14.06 -38.99 8.97
N VAL A 17 -14.33 -39.01 10.28
CA VAL A 17 -14.89 -37.84 10.98
C VAL A 17 -13.89 -36.67 10.99
N VAL A 18 -12.59 -36.95 11.17
CA VAL A 18 -11.56 -35.90 11.16
C VAL A 18 -11.44 -35.23 9.79
N ILE A 19 -11.38 -36.00 8.70
CA ILE A 19 -11.31 -35.40 7.35
C ILE A 19 -12.59 -34.65 6.99
N ALA A 20 -13.74 -35.08 7.49
CA ALA A 20 -15.01 -34.38 7.31
C ALA A 20 -14.99 -33.00 7.98
N ILE A 21 -14.52 -32.91 9.23
CA ILE A 21 -14.39 -31.64 9.96
C ILE A 21 -13.33 -30.74 9.30
N LEU A 22 -12.17 -31.30 8.91
CA LEU A 22 -11.12 -30.54 8.20
C LEU A 22 -11.62 -29.98 6.87
N GLY A 23 -12.45 -30.73 6.13
CA GLY A 23 -13.07 -30.26 4.89
C GLY A 23 -13.99 -29.06 5.11
N ILE A 24 -14.82 -29.08 6.16
CA ILE A 24 -15.71 -27.95 6.50
C ILE A 24 -14.88 -26.72 6.91
N LEU A 25 -13.88 -26.88 7.78
CA LEU A 25 -13.04 -25.78 8.24
C LEU A 25 -12.24 -25.13 7.09
N ALA A 26 -11.74 -25.93 6.14
CA ALA A 26 -11.01 -25.42 4.99
C ALA A 26 -11.87 -24.50 4.10
N LEU A 27 -13.17 -24.79 3.95
CA LEU A 27 -14.08 -23.98 3.14
C LEU A 27 -14.31 -22.58 3.73
N PHE A 28 -14.39 -22.44 5.05
CA PHE A 28 -14.59 -21.14 5.72
C PHE A 28 -13.35 -20.25 5.73
N LEU A 29 -12.14 -20.84 5.66
CA LEU A 29 -10.88 -20.10 5.75
C LEU A 29 -10.49 -19.39 4.46
N VAL A 30 -10.89 -19.90 3.29
CA VAL A 30 -10.47 -19.35 1.98
C VAL A 30 -10.95 -17.90 1.72
N PRO A 31 -12.23 -17.52 1.92
CA PRO A 31 -12.72 -16.21 1.47
C PRO A 31 -12.21 -15.01 2.28
N GLN A 32 -11.75 -15.20 3.53
CA GLN A 32 -11.35 -14.07 4.37
C GLN A 32 -10.04 -13.40 3.94
N PHE A 33 -9.10 -14.13 3.33
CA PHE A 33 -7.75 -13.59 3.10
C PHE A 33 -7.65 -12.61 1.92
N GLN A 34 -8.60 -12.61 0.99
CA GLN A 34 -8.50 -11.79 -0.23
C GLN A 34 -8.82 -10.30 -0.01
N GLY A 35 -9.71 -9.94 0.93
CA GLY A 35 -10.07 -8.54 1.19
C GLY A 35 -9.03 -7.77 2.01
N TYR A 36 -8.51 -8.36 3.11
CA TYR A 36 -7.61 -7.67 4.03
C TYR A 36 -6.28 -7.24 3.40
N SER A 37 -5.76 -8.03 2.45
CA SER A 37 -4.53 -7.69 1.74
C SER A 37 -4.70 -6.44 0.88
N GLN A 38 -5.88 -6.26 0.26
CA GLN A 38 -6.15 -5.10 -0.59
C GLN A 38 -6.33 -3.82 0.23
N ASP A 39 -7.06 -3.90 1.35
CA ASP A 39 -7.25 -2.75 2.25
C ASP A 39 -5.94 -2.27 2.86
N ALA A 40 -5.07 -3.20 3.27
CA ALA A 40 -3.74 -2.87 3.78
C ALA A 40 -2.90 -2.14 2.72
N LYS A 41 -2.91 -2.62 1.46
CA LYS A 41 -2.21 -1.96 0.35
C LYS A 41 -2.75 -0.55 0.09
N ASN A 42 -4.07 -0.38 0.13
CA ASN A 42 -4.71 0.92 -0.07
C ASN A 42 -4.31 1.90 1.04
N GLN A 43 -4.28 1.47 2.31
CA GLN A 43 -3.85 2.31 3.43
C GLN A 43 -2.38 2.73 3.31
N VAL A 44 -1.49 1.79 2.97
CA VAL A 44 -0.06 2.08 2.75
C VAL A 44 0.10 3.08 1.61
N ALA A 45 -0.60 2.87 0.49
CA ALA A 45 -0.51 3.76 -0.66
C ALA A 45 -1.03 5.18 -0.35
N GLN A 46 -2.11 5.30 0.45
CA GLN A 46 -2.61 6.60 0.92
C GLN A 46 -1.61 7.32 1.84
N ALA A 47 -1.02 6.60 2.80
CA ALA A 47 -0.02 7.17 3.70
C ALA A 47 1.19 7.68 2.90
N ASN A 48 1.68 6.87 1.96
CA ASN A 48 2.79 7.21 1.08
C ASN A 48 2.49 8.40 0.17
N ALA A 49 1.28 8.48 -0.41
CA ALA A 49 0.86 9.63 -1.21
C ALA A 49 0.81 10.94 -0.37
N ARG A 50 0.37 10.88 0.89
CA ARG A 50 0.40 12.04 1.81
C ARG A 50 1.83 12.47 2.14
N THR A 51 2.73 11.52 2.37
CA THR A 51 4.15 11.80 2.60
C THR A 51 4.77 12.46 1.37
N LEU A 52 4.51 11.93 0.18
CA LEU A 52 4.95 12.51 -1.10
C LEU A 52 4.42 13.93 -1.29
N TRP A 53 3.12 14.15 -1.04
CA TRP A 53 2.52 15.49 -1.09
C TRP A 53 3.23 16.48 -0.16
N THR A 54 3.50 16.05 1.07
CA THR A 54 4.17 16.89 2.07
C THR A 54 5.59 17.26 1.60
N ALA A 55 6.34 16.30 1.06
CA ALA A 55 7.67 16.56 0.51
C ALA A 55 7.62 17.48 -0.72
N ALA A 56 6.70 17.25 -1.65
CA ALA A 56 6.50 18.06 -2.84
C ALA A 56 6.10 19.51 -2.48
N LYS A 57 5.21 19.69 -1.50
CA LYS A 57 4.85 21.02 -0.98
C LYS A 57 6.01 21.69 -0.26
N ALA A 58 6.78 20.95 0.51
CA ALA A 58 7.98 21.51 1.14
C ALA A 58 9.06 21.90 0.11
N ALA A 59 9.13 21.23 -1.04
CA ALA A 59 10.00 21.61 -2.16
C ALA A 59 9.44 22.84 -2.90
N GLN A 60 8.12 22.90 -3.12
CA GLN A 60 7.45 24.09 -3.66
C GLN A 60 7.74 25.33 -2.81
N THR A 61 7.56 25.26 -1.49
CA THR A 61 7.86 26.41 -0.61
C THR A 61 9.33 26.82 -0.68
N LYS A 62 10.25 25.86 -0.88
CA LYS A 62 11.68 26.17 -1.06
C LYS A 62 11.95 26.89 -2.37
N SER A 63 11.23 26.56 -3.44
CA SER A 63 11.39 27.20 -4.75
C SER A 63 11.09 28.69 -4.77
N GLU A 64 10.39 29.21 -3.76
CA GLU A 64 10.13 30.66 -3.63
C GLU A 64 11.39 31.47 -3.29
N TYR A 65 12.41 30.86 -2.70
CA TYR A 65 13.63 31.54 -2.28
C TYR A 65 14.93 30.89 -2.79
N ASP A 66 14.90 29.63 -3.21
CA ASP A 66 16.03 28.94 -3.83
C ASP A 66 15.90 29.00 -5.35
N GLU A 67 16.70 29.87 -5.97
CA GLU A 67 16.69 30.05 -7.42
C GLU A 67 17.15 28.80 -8.19
N ASN A 68 17.70 27.77 -7.55
CA ASN A 68 18.06 26.53 -8.25
C ASN A 68 16.85 25.64 -8.54
N ILE A 69 15.69 25.89 -7.92
CA ILE A 69 14.47 25.13 -8.12
C ILE A 69 13.57 25.90 -9.11
N LYS A 70 13.78 25.68 -10.41
CA LYS A 70 13.08 26.43 -11.47
C LYS A 70 12.08 25.60 -12.26
N ASP A 71 12.16 24.29 -12.13
CA ASP A 71 11.37 23.37 -12.91
C ASP A 71 10.96 22.16 -12.08
N LEU A 72 10.17 21.32 -12.73
CA LEU A 72 9.63 20.14 -12.11
C LEU A 72 10.72 19.08 -11.80
N SER A 73 11.84 19.06 -12.53
CA SER A 73 12.94 18.12 -12.28
C SER A 73 13.74 18.48 -11.02
N THR A 74 14.01 19.76 -10.82
CA THR A 74 14.70 20.31 -9.66
C THR A 74 13.82 20.29 -8.41
N LEU A 75 12.51 20.54 -8.56
CA LEU A 75 11.54 20.38 -7.47
C LEU A 75 11.44 18.93 -6.99
N ARG A 76 11.49 17.97 -7.92
CA ARG A 76 11.55 16.53 -7.59
C ARG A 76 12.80 16.16 -6.84
N ALA A 77 13.98 16.56 -7.34
CA ALA A 77 15.24 16.27 -6.68
C ALA A 77 15.24 16.79 -5.23
N GLU A 78 14.70 18.00 -5.00
CA GLU A 78 14.53 18.51 -3.63
C GLU A 78 13.53 17.68 -2.81
N ALA A 79 12.38 17.30 -3.38
CA ALA A 79 11.43 16.44 -2.69
C ALA A 79 12.03 15.07 -2.32
N GLU A 80 12.86 14.49 -3.20
CA GLU A 80 13.58 13.25 -2.97
C GLU A 80 14.57 13.38 -1.81
N THR A 81 15.29 14.49 -1.70
CA THR A 81 16.20 14.71 -0.54
C THR A 81 15.47 14.63 0.80
N LYS A 82 14.20 15.04 0.84
CA LYS A 82 13.37 15.01 2.06
C LYS A 82 12.77 13.64 2.36
N LEU A 83 12.55 12.83 1.33
CA LEU A 83 11.99 11.47 1.45
C LEU A 83 13.07 10.40 1.64
N GLY A 84 14.30 10.69 1.22
CA GLY A 84 15.40 9.74 1.18
C GLY A 84 15.16 8.60 0.17
N ASN A 85 15.94 7.52 0.30
CA ASN A 85 15.93 6.41 -0.67
C ASN A 85 14.69 5.49 -0.58
N SER A 86 13.73 5.82 0.29
CA SER A 86 12.52 5.02 0.52
C SER A 86 11.49 5.15 -0.60
N PHE A 87 11.69 6.09 -1.53
CA PHE A 87 10.75 6.41 -2.59
C PHE A 87 11.47 6.65 -3.91
N THR A 88 10.96 6.07 -4.99
CA THR A 88 11.36 6.43 -6.35
C THR A 88 10.39 7.48 -6.84
N ILE A 89 10.85 8.73 -7.04
CA ILE A 89 10.02 9.80 -7.58
C ILE A 89 10.35 9.92 -9.07
N THR A 90 9.31 9.90 -9.89
CA THR A 90 9.40 10.01 -11.34
C THR A 90 8.57 11.19 -11.82
N ASN A 91 8.54 11.37 -13.14
CA ASN A 91 7.83 12.48 -13.72
C ASN A 91 6.31 12.42 -13.58
N ASP A 92 5.77 11.26 -13.28
CA ASP A 92 4.33 11.08 -13.16
C ASP A 92 3.86 11.19 -11.70
N ASN A 93 4.79 11.27 -10.74
CA ASN A 93 4.45 11.29 -9.32
C ASN A 93 4.06 12.67 -8.78
N ILE A 94 4.48 13.76 -9.44
CA ILE A 94 4.19 15.14 -9.03
C ILE A 94 3.69 15.91 -10.25
N THR A 95 2.49 16.47 -10.15
CA THR A 95 1.86 17.30 -11.17
C THR A 95 1.90 18.76 -10.74
N LEU A 96 2.42 19.62 -11.61
CA LEU A 96 2.42 21.07 -11.41
C LEU A 96 1.33 21.75 -12.24
N LYS A 97 0.89 22.92 -11.79
CA LYS A 97 0.10 23.83 -12.60
C LYS A 97 0.95 24.41 -13.73
N SER A 98 0.38 24.47 -14.92
CA SER A 98 1.08 24.97 -16.11
C SER A 98 1.64 26.37 -15.88
N GLY A 99 2.93 26.55 -16.18
CA GLY A 99 3.62 27.83 -16.06
C GLY A 99 3.99 28.25 -14.64
N THR A 100 3.77 27.40 -13.63
CA THR A 100 4.18 27.69 -12.24
C THR A 100 4.79 26.44 -11.58
N LEU A 101 5.39 26.62 -10.40
CA LEU A 101 5.85 25.52 -9.53
C LEU A 101 4.79 25.09 -8.52
N GLU A 102 3.52 25.43 -8.75
CA GLU A 102 2.42 25.07 -7.87
C GLU A 102 2.09 23.58 -8.00
N VAL A 103 2.35 22.80 -6.96
CA VAL A 103 1.98 21.38 -6.91
C VAL A 103 0.46 21.27 -6.77
N ILE A 104 -0.20 20.62 -7.74
CA ILE A 104 -1.67 20.49 -7.76
C ILE A 104 -2.15 19.09 -7.44
N GLU A 105 -1.33 18.06 -7.72
CA GLU A 105 -1.65 16.67 -7.45
C GLU A 105 -0.35 15.88 -7.31
N VAL A 106 -0.36 14.86 -6.46
CA VAL A 106 0.65 13.79 -6.47
C VAL A 106 0.02 12.47 -6.82
N ASN A 107 0.74 11.65 -7.57
CA ASN A 107 0.37 10.28 -7.91
C ASN A 107 1.35 9.32 -7.24
N TYR A 108 0.84 8.28 -6.59
CA TYR A 108 1.64 7.22 -6.04
C TYR A 108 1.11 5.86 -6.47
N GLU A 109 1.97 5.06 -7.07
CA GLU A 109 1.60 3.74 -7.57
C GLU A 109 2.47 2.68 -6.91
N THR A 110 1.83 1.68 -6.30
CA THR A 110 2.53 0.53 -5.73
C THR A 110 1.66 -0.71 -5.78
N ASN A 111 2.25 -1.85 -6.19
CA ASN A 111 1.60 -3.16 -6.14
C ASN A 111 0.17 -3.21 -6.72
N GLY A 112 -0.06 -2.50 -7.83
CA GLY A 112 -1.36 -2.43 -8.51
C GLY A 112 -2.37 -1.43 -7.93
N VAL A 113 -1.98 -0.63 -6.93
CA VAL A 113 -2.79 0.45 -6.35
C VAL A 113 -2.24 1.79 -6.83
N ALA A 114 -3.12 2.62 -7.42
CA ALA A 114 -2.79 3.97 -7.87
C ALA A 114 -3.54 5.02 -7.04
N CYS A 115 -2.81 5.79 -6.24
CA CYS A 115 -3.33 6.84 -5.40
C CYS A 115 -3.01 8.22 -5.94
N LYS A 116 -4.05 9.01 -6.21
CA LYS A 116 -3.90 10.43 -6.50
C LYS A 116 -4.35 11.26 -5.31
N PHE A 117 -3.60 12.29 -4.94
CA PHE A 117 -3.91 13.16 -3.81
C PHE A 117 -3.64 14.63 -4.15
N ASP A 118 -4.63 15.50 -3.96
CA ASP A 118 -4.60 16.93 -4.28
C ASP A 118 -4.36 17.83 -3.04
N GLY A 119 -4.04 17.21 -1.90
CA GLY A 119 -3.91 17.89 -0.61
C GLY A 119 -5.20 17.98 0.20
N LYS A 120 -6.36 17.66 -0.40
CA LYS A 120 -7.68 17.69 0.25
C LYS A 120 -8.33 16.32 0.24
N ALA A 121 -8.40 15.70 -0.92
CA ALA A 121 -9.07 14.44 -1.17
C ALA A 121 -8.20 13.53 -2.03
N PHE A 122 -8.52 12.24 -1.97
CA PHE A 122 -7.95 11.29 -2.90
C PHE A 122 -8.86 11.11 -4.12
N SER A 123 -8.25 10.92 -5.29
CA SER A 123 -8.94 10.62 -6.54
C SER A 123 -8.42 9.30 -7.14
N GLY A 124 -9.14 8.74 -8.11
CA GLY A 124 -8.78 7.45 -8.72
C GLY A 124 -8.89 6.26 -7.76
N ALA A 125 -7.91 5.35 -7.80
CA ALA A 125 -7.94 4.09 -7.04
C ALA A 125 -7.58 4.23 -5.55
N CYS A 126 -7.49 5.46 -4.99
CA CYS A 126 -7.35 5.66 -3.54
C CYS A 126 -8.39 6.55 -2.89
N ASN A 127 -9.61 6.55 -3.40
CA ASN A 127 -10.78 6.90 -2.60
C ASN A 127 -11.24 5.69 -1.76
N PRO A 128 -11.23 5.73 -0.41
CA PRO A 128 -11.76 4.66 0.43
C PRO A 128 -13.31 4.66 0.53
N SER A 129 -14.05 5.50 -0.22
CA SER A 129 -15.51 5.54 -0.13
C SER A 129 -16.22 4.35 -0.76
N SER A 130 -16.23 3.24 -0.03
CA SER A 130 -17.40 2.39 0.09
C SER A 130 -17.41 1.76 1.49
N LYS A 131 -17.73 2.58 2.49
CA LYS A 131 -18.54 2.13 3.62
C LYS A 131 -19.81 2.97 3.63
#